data_AF-A0A417ELJ5-F1
#
_entry.id   AF-A0A417ELJ5-F1
#
_cell.length_a   1.000
_cell.length_b   1.000
_cell.length_c   1.000
_cell.angle_alpha   90.00
_cell.angle_beta   90.00
_cell.angle_gamma   90.00
#
_symmetry.space_group_name_H-M   'P 1'
#
loop_
_entity.id
_entity.type
_entity.pdbx_description
1 polymer ?
#
loop_
_entity_poly.entity_id
_entity_poly.type
_entity_poly.pdbx_seq_one_letter_code
_entity_poly.pdbx_strand_id
1 'polypeptide(L)' 'MAGIGDITGTLEPGKCADMIVVEKNPLEDLLVLRNVDMVIVQGKVIRAPKVKKKQIVETELDKFLN' A
#
# COMPACT_ATOMS: atom_id res chain seq x y z
N MET A 1 -1.04 -0.55 -19.44
CA MET A 1 -0.24 -1.16 -18.34
C MET A 1 1.15 -0.53 -18.35
N ALA A 2 1.77 -0.30 -17.19
CA ALA A 2 2.97 0.54 -17.07
C ALA A 2 4.31 -0.12 -17.48
N GLY A 3 4.32 -1.39 -17.93
CA GLY A 3 5.50 -2.04 -18.50
C GLY A 3 6.64 -2.38 -17.51
N ILE A 4 6.40 -2.28 -16.20
CA ILE A 4 7.41 -2.49 -15.14
C ILE A 4 7.18 -3.77 -14.31
N GLY A 5 6.39 -4.72 -14.83
CA GLY A 5 6.03 -5.96 -14.11
C GLY A 5 7.22 -6.85 -13.76
N ASP A 6 8.34 -6.69 -14.48
CA ASP A 6 9.59 -7.40 -14.22
C ASP A 6 10.38 -6.80 -13.04
N ILE A 7 10.05 -5.58 -12.62
CA ILE A 7 10.75 -4.84 -11.55
C ILE A 7 9.94 -4.87 -10.25
N THR A 8 8.60 -4.75 -10.34
CA THR A 8 7.69 -4.65 -9.19
C THR A 8 6.30 -5.19 -9.52
N GLY A 9 5.50 -5.48 -8.50
CA GLY A 9 4.09 -5.91 -8.65
C GLY A 9 3.76 -7.34 -8.23
N THR A 10 4.76 -8.21 -7.99
CA THR A 10 4.59 -9.55 -7.40
C THR A 10 5.71 -9.89 -6.41
N LEU A 11 5.44 -10.79 -5.45
CA LEU A 11 6.39 -11.22 -4.42
C LEU A 11 7.23 -12.39 -4.92
N GLU A 12 8.30 -12.10 -5.64
CA GLU A 12 9.21 -13.10 -6.21
C GLU A 12 10.68 -12.76 -5.93
N PRO A 13 11.55 -13.76 -5.67
CA PRO A 13 12.98 -13.52 -5.53
C PRO A 13 13.57 -12.84 -6.77
N GLY A 14 14.36 -11.79 -6.57
CA GLY A 14 14.97 -11.01 -7.66
C GLY A 14 14.20 -9.74 -8.07
N LYS A 15 12.97 -9.54 -7.56
CA LYS A 15 12.20 -8.28 -7.71
C LYS A 15 12.41 -7.33 -6.54
N CYS A 16 12.09 -6.05 -6.75
CA CYS A 16 12.10 -5.06 -5.67
C CYS A 16 11.14 -5.49 -4.55
N ALA A 17 11.64 -5.53 -3.32
CA ALA A 17 10.84 -5.80 -2.14
C ALA A 17 10.02 -4.56 -1.76
N ASP A 18 8.90 -4.36 -2.45
CA ASP A 18 7.93 -3.29 -2.21
C ASP A 18 6.65 -3.89 -1.61
N MET A 19 6.45 -3.71 -0.30
CA MET A 19 5.35 -4.34 0.45
C MET A 19 4.79 -3.38 1.50
N ILE A 20 3.51 -3.54 1.82
CA ILE A 20 2.87 -2.87 2.95
C ILE A 20 2.38 -3.90 3.96
N VAL A 21 2.43 -3.55 5.23
CA VAL A 21 1.87 -4.35 6.32
C VAL A 21 0.68 -3.60 6.90
N VAL A 22 -0.43 -4.32 7.02
CA VAL A 22 -1.68 -3.85 7.61
C VAL A 22 -2.07 -4.80 8.74
N GLU A 23 -2.65 -4.26 9.81
CA GLU A 23 -3.03 -5.04 10.99
C GLU A 23 -4.14 -6.08 10.69
N LYS A 24 -5.03 -5.76 9.76
CA LYS A 24 -6.25 -6.52 9.45
C LYS A 24 -6.22 -7.09 8.04
N ASN A 25 -7.03 -8.11 7.80
CA ASN A 25 -7.15 -8.75 6.49
C ASN A 25 -7.81 -7.80 5.47
N PRO A 26 -7.09 -7.33 4.43
CA PRO A 26 -7.65 -6.43 3.42
C PRO A 26 -8.68 -7.10 2.50
N LEU A 27 -8.75 -8.44 2.48
CA LEU A 27 -9.78 -9.16 1.73
C LEU A 27 -11.15 -9.11 2.43
N GLU A 28 -11.17 -8.92 3.74
CA GLU A 28 -12.40 -8.76 4.52
C GLU A 28 -12.85 -7.30 4.58
N ASP A 29 -11.90 -6.36 4.67
CA ASP A 29 -12.17 -4.93 4.70
C ASP A 29 -11.07 -4.15 3.96
N LEU A 30 -11.40 -3.57 2.81
CA LEU A 30 -10.45 -2.78 2.01
C LEU A 30 -10.05 -1.46 2.68
N LEU A 31 -10.80 -0.97 3.68
CA LEU A 31 -10.49 0.25 4.42
C LEU A 31 -9.17 0.14 5.18
N VAL A 32 -8.76 -1.08 5.53
CA VAL A 32 -7.54 -1.35 6.29
C VAL A 32 -6.29 -0.91 5.52
N LEU A 33 -6.36 -0.89 4.18
CA LEU A 33 -5.29 -0.40 3.31
C LEU A 33 -5.01 1.11 3.49
N ARG A 34 -5.93 1.87 4.10
CA ARG A 34 -5.71 3.28 4.43
C ARG A 34 -4.86 3.48 5.68
N ASN A 35 -4.72 2.45 6.51
CA ASN A 35 -3.97 2.48 7.77
C ASN A 35 -2.84 1.44 7.70
N VAL A 36 -1.75 1.85 7.07
CA VAL A 36 -0.56 1.01 6.90
C VAL A 36 0.36 1.16 8.11
N ASP A 37 0.69 0.05 8.76
CA ASP A 37 1.59 0.02 9.93
C ASP A 37 3.06 0.09 9.53
N MET A 38 3.39 -0.50 8.39
CA MET A 38 4.76 -0.58 7.89
C MET A 38 4.79 -0.56 6.37
N VAL A 39 5.76 0.15 5.81
CA VAL A 39 6.08 0.15 4.38
C VAL A 39 7.49 -0.39 4.22
N ILE A 40 7.66 -1.38 3.35
CA ILE A 40 8.95 -1.87 2.89
C ILE A 40 9.08 -1.38 1.45
N VAL A 41 10.13 -0.62 1.15
CA VAL A 41 10.40 -0.11 -0.21
C VAL A 41 11.86 -0.35 -0.55
N GLN A 42 12.13 -1.05 -1.65
CA GLN A 42 13.50 -1.45 -2.04
C GLN A 42 14.28 -2.10 -0.88
N GLY A 43 13.61 -2.91 -0.05
CA GLY A 43 14.20 -3.55 1.13
C GLY A 43 14.42 -2.65 2.35
N LYS A 44 14.06 -1.36 2.29
CA LYS A 44 14.10 -0.45 3.45
C LYS A 44 12.79 -0.49 4.22
N VAL A 45 12.89 -0.67 5.53
CA VAL A 45 11.73 -0.74 6.42
C VAL A 45 11.41 0.63 7.00
N ILE A 46 10.19 1.11 6.76
CA ILE A 46 9.62 2.34 7.33
C ILE A 46 8.47 1.92 8.26
N ARG A 47 8.67 2.10 9.56
CA ARG A 47 7.65 1.84 10.59
C ARG A 47 6.81 3.09 10.83
N ALA A 48 5.51 2.92 11.06
CA ALA A 48 4.56 4.01 11.32
C ALA A 48 4.72 5.18 10.31
N PRO A 49 4.53 4.92 9.00
CA PRO A 49 4.75 5.92 7.97
C PRO A 49 3.82 7.13 8.18
N LYS A 50 4.40 8.34 8.18
CA LYS A 50 3.62 9.57 8.17
C LYS A 50 3.18 9.89 6.75
N VAL A 51 2.01 9.40 6.38
CA VAL A 51 1.43 9.63 5.05
C VAL A 51 0.76 11.00 5.00
N LYS A 52 1.10 11.81 3.99
CA LYS A 52 0.43 13.09 3.74
C LYS A 52 -0.96 12.82 3.15
N LYS A 53 -1.99 12.96 3.98
CA LYS A 53 -3.39 12.87 3.54
C LYS A 53 -3.84 14.23 2.96
N LYS A 54 -4.48 14.19 1.79
CA LYS A 54 -5.11 15.37 1.18
C LYS A 54 -6.62 15.21 1.31
N GLN A 55 -7.29 16.17 1.94
CA GLN A 55 -8.71 16.05 2.26
C GLN A 55 -9.60 15.82 1.03
N ILE A 56 -9.32 16.49 -0.08
CA ILE A 56 -10.02 16.28 -1.36
C ILE A 56 -9.88 14.82 -1.83
N VAL A 57 -8.69 14.23 -1.68
CA VAL A 57 -8.42 12.85 -2.12
C VAL A 57 -9.15 11.86 -1.23
N GLU A 58 -9.15 12.06 0.10
CA GLU A 58 -9.92 11.22 1.02
C GLU A 58 -11.42 11.28 0.68
N THR A 59 -11.99 12.48 0.54
CA THR A 59 -13.41 12.66 0.23
C THR A 59 -13.85 12.01 -1.08
N GLU A 60 -13.02 12.05 -2.12
CA GLU A 60 -13.33 11.37 -3.38
C GLU A 60 -13.20 9.84 -3.25
N LEU A 61 -12.18 9.35 -2.55
CA LEU A 61 -12.00 7.91 -2.31
C LEU A 61 -13.08 7.33 -1.38
N ASP A 62 -13.64 8.14 -0.47
CA ASP A 62 -14.73 7.74 0.44
C ASP A 62 -16.00 7.34 -0.32
N LYS A 63 -16.24 7.90 -1.51
CA LYS A 63 -17.41 7.56 -2.34
C LYS A 63 -17.38 6.13 -2.89
N PHE A 64 -16.21 5.49 -2.90
CA PHE A 64 -16.02 4.15 -3.45
C PHE A 64 -15.97 3.06 -2.36
N LEU A 65 -16.16 3.44 -1.11
CA LEU A 65 -16.21 2.54 0.03
C LEU A 65 -17.66 2.35 0.42
N ASN A 66 -18.27 1.29 -0.13
CA ASN A 66 -19.63 0.84 0.19
C ASN A 66 -19.61 -0.25 1.25
#